data_AF-A0A958REJ0-F1
#
_entry.id   AF-A0A958REJ0-F1
#
_cell.length_a   1.000
_cell.length_b   1.000
_cell.length_c   1.000
_cell.angle_alpha   90.00
_cell.angle_beta   90.00
_cell.angle_gamma   90.00
#
_symmetry.space_group_name_H-M   'P 1'
#
loop_
_entity.id
_entity.type
_entity.pdbx_description
1 polymer ?
#
loop_
_entity_poly.entity_id
_entity_poly.type
_entity_poly.pdbx_seq_one_letter_code
_entity_poly.pdbx_strand_id
1 'polypeptide(L)'
;MRKIIVFLLIVSSALSCSKDETTNSATDSDSMVQQIGDTMASVDGSGGGDGGYALFAREAKTYARLQKQLPFAAKAYRSLSNTFMPKADATACRLVNTFGSCTNNQIVRDFQSCTIGQATFEGTVTIDFNDTAVDNTCAIASDGHTITRSPDFTITGPLGGEYAVSKTGSVGQRLTRTSAGVFDFTNDGIRRTLTFRSATRADFTTVTTSAIGVTGNNRSGRVMDGGTLRVTNNLNSATCDYSPSSVTWDTTCNCAISGSWALSCSDSTTGTYAITGCGTGTLTIGSDSESVTLDQCTTL
;
A
#
# COMPACT_ATOMS: atom_id res chain seq x y z
N MET A 1 26.96 24.19 -63.78
CA MET A 1 25.75 24.58 -63.02
C MET A 1 25.17 23.34 -62.36
N ARG A 2 24.74 23.49 -61.10
CA ARG A 2 24.57 22.41 -60.11
C ARG A 2 23.35 21.53 -60.39
N LYS A 3 23.55 20.22 -60.25
CA LYS A 3 22.51 19.17 -60.19
C LYS A 3 21.72 19.33 -58.87
N ILE A 4 20.40 19.38 -58.93
CA ILE A 4 19.54 19.27 -57.74
C ILE A 4 18.75 17.97 -57.85
N ILE A 5 19.11 17.02 -56.98
CA ILE A 5 18.45 15.76 -56.74
C ILE A 5 17.23 16.07 -55.85
N VAL A 6 16.03 15.75 -56.34
CA VAL A 6 14.80 15.84 -55.56
C VAL A 6 14.75 14.62 -54.64
N PHE A 7 15.06 14.84 -53.36
CA PHE A 7 14.96 13.85 -52.30
C PHE A 7 13.49 13.71 -51.90
N LEU A 8 12.92 12.54 -52.19
CA LEU A 8 11.58 12.13 -51.78
C LEU A 8 11.61 11.87 -50.27
N LEU A 9 11.22 12.86 -49.47
CA LEU A 9 11.10 12.72 -48.01
C LEU A 9 9.72 12.14 -47.68
N ILE A 10 9.74 10.86 -47.32
CA ILE A 10 8.64 10.13 -46.70
C ILE A 10 8.35 10.81 -45.35
N VAL A 11 7.25 11.55 -45.27
CA VAL A 11 6.69 12.02 -44.00
C VAL A 11 5.97 10.82 -43.37
N SER A 12 6.73 9.95 -42.73
CA SER A 12 6.21 9.05 -41.70
C SER A 12 5.87 9.94 -40.51
N SER A 13 4.59 10.24 -40.33
CA SER A 13 4.06 10.81 -39.10
C SER A 13 4.28 9.84 -37.95
N ALA A 14 5.48 9.88 -37.37
CA ALA A 14 5.75 9.35 -36.05
C ALA A 14 4.96 10.22 -35.06
N LEU A 15 3.77 9.75 -34.70
CA LEU A 15 3.13 10.01 -33.42
C LEU A 15 4.04 9.43 -32.32
N SER A 16 5.18 10.07 -32.10
CA SER A 16 5.99 9.88 -30.92
C SER A 16 5.63 11.06 -30.01
N CYS A 17 4.54 10.92 -29.27
CA CYS A 17 4.38 11.67 -28.03
C CYS A 17 5.57 11.26 -27.16
N SER A 18 6.57 12.11 -27.10
CA SER A 18 7.63 12.02 -26.11
C SER A 18 6.96 12.00 -24.73
N LYS A 19 6.92 10.84 -24.08
CA LYS A 19 6.70 10.77 -22.64
C LYS A 19 7.82 11.62 -22.02
N ASP A 20 7.46 12.80 -21.55
CA ASP A 20 8.36 13.68 -20.81
C ASP A 20 8.76 12.89 -19.55
N GLU A 21 10.02 12.44 -19.46
CA GLU A 21 10.54 11.68 -18.31
C GLU A 21 10.47 12.48 -16.99
N THR A 22 10.11 13.76 -17.06
CA THR A 22 9.82 14.62 -15.91
C THR A 22 8.37 14.58 -15.43
N THR A 23 7.46 13.94 -16.17
CA THR A 23 6.06 13.73 -15.75
C THR A 23 5.90 12.36 -15.10
N ASN A 24 6.22 12.28 -13.81
CA ASN A 24 5.77 11.18 -12.95
C ASN A 24 4.23 11.26 -12.77
N SER A 25 3.46 10.98 -13.83
CA SER A 25 2.03 10.73 -13.73
C SER A 25 1.85 9.37 -13.07
N ALA A 26 1.22 9.32 -11.90
CA ALA A 26 0.80 8.04 -11.34
C ALA A 26 -0.18 7.42 -12.33
N THR A 27 0.20 6.30 -12.93
CA THR A 27 -0.67 5.52 -13.80
C THR A 27 -1.75 4.84 -12.96
N ASP A 28 -2.87 4.44 -13.57
CA ASP A 28 -3.85 3.62 -12.87
C ASP A 28 -3.21 2.31 -12.38
N SER A 29 -2.25 1.77 -13.14
CA SER A 29 -1.45 0.60 -12.77
C SER A 29 -0.62 0.83 -11.50
N ASP A 30 0.04 1.99 -11.35
CA ASP A 30 0.75 2.34 -10.11
C ASP A 30 -0.16 2.30 -8.90
N SER A 31 -1.37 2.87 -9.02
CA SER A 31 -2.33 2.98 -7.91
C SER A 31 -2.88 1.63 -7.46
N MET A 32 -3.02 0.68 -8.40
CA MET A 32 -3.41 -0.69 -8.08
C MET A 32 -2.26 -1.47 -7.43
N VAL A 33 -1.02 -1.29 -7.88
CA VAL A 33 0.16 -1.92 -7.25
C VAL A 33 0.39 -1.41 -5.83
N GLN A 34 0.00 -0.16 -5.50
CA GLN A 34 0.02 0.32 -4.10
C GLN A 34 -0.81 -0.57 -3.14
N GLN A 35 -1.89 -1.20 -3.64
CA GLN A 35 -2.73 -2.08 -2.82
C GLN A 35 -1.99 -3.35 -2.39
N ILE A 36 -1.02 -3.80 -3.19
CA ILE A 36 -0.12 -4.90 -2.83
C ILE A 36 0.78 -4.46 -1.67
N GLY A 37 1.37 -3.27 -1.74
CA GLY A 37 2.16 -2.69 -0.65
C GLY A 37 1.39 -2.59 0.65
N ASP A 38 0.12 -2.16 0.60
CA ASP A 38 -0.77 -2.12 1.75
C ASP A 38 -1.04 -3.53 2.34
N THR A 39 -1.18 -4.53 1.49
CA THR A 39 -1.39 -5.92 1.92
C THR A 39 -0.13 -6.47 2.58
N MET A 40 1.05 -6.23 1.99
CA MET A 40 2.32 -6.67 2.57
C MET A 40 2.59 -6.01 3.93
N ALA A 41 2.40 -4.69 4.03
CA ALA A 41 2.54 -3.95 5.27
C ALA A 41 1.53 -4.40 6.34
N SER A 42 0.30 -4.78 5.93
CA SER A 42 -0.68 -5.35 6.84
C SER A 42 -0.25 -6.70 7.40
N VAL A 43 0.27 -7.60 6.55
CA VAL A 43 0.75 -8.91 7.01
C VAL A 43 1.95 -8.74 7.94
N ASP A 44 2.78 -7.72 7.73
CA ASP A 44 3.83 -7.38 8.69
C ASP A 44 3.29 -6.93 10.04
N GLY A 45 2.36 -5.98 10.04
CA GLY A 45 1.74 -5.48 11.26
C GLY A 45 0.98 -6.54 12.04
N SER A 46 0.32 -7.48 11.36
CA SER A 46 -0.40 -8.59 12.00
C SER A 46 0.52 -9.77 12.36
N GLY A 47 1.66 -9.94 11.69
CA GLY A 47 2.54 -11.10 11.83
C GLY A 47 3.63 -10.97 12.89
N GLY A 48 3.55 -10.00 13.80
CA GLY A 48 4.55 -9.79 14.86
C GLY A 48 5.64 -8.78 14.52
N GLY A 49 5.42 -7.90 13.55
CA GLY A 49 6.11 -6.61 13.55
C GLY A 49 5.73 -5.84 14.81
N ASP A 50 6.68 -5.08 15.37
CA ASP A 50 6.49 -4.10 16.44
C ASP A 50 5.48 -2.98 16.10
N GLY A 51 4.86 -3.03 14.90
CA GLY A 51 3.74 -2.20 14.47
C GLY A 51 4.07 -0.71 14.29
N GLY A 52 5.20 -0.23 14.80
CA GLY A 52 5.56 1.19 14.83
C GLY A 52 5.78 1.83 13.46
N TYR A 53 6.12 1.05 12.43
CA TYR A 53 6.74 1.60 11.21
C TYR A 53 5.89 1.54 9.94
N ALA A 54 4.86 0.69 9.90
CA ALA A 54 4.24 0.33 8.63
C ALA A 54 3.38 1.41 7.97
N LEU A 55 3.00 2.47 8.69
CA LEU A 55 2.06 3.49 8.19
C LEU A 55 2.73 4.82 7.81
N PHE A 56 3.84 5.20 8.47
CA PHE A 56 4.35 6.58 8.41
C PHE A 56 4.97 6.97 7.05
N ALA A 57 5.60 6.03 6.36
CA ALA A 57 6.24 6.29 5.06
C ALA A 57 5.22 6.51 3.93
N ARG A 58 4.03 5.92 4.06
CA ARG A 58 2.94 6.00 3.08
C ARG A 58 2.42 7.41 2.93
N GLU A 59 2.36 8.11 4.05
CA GLU A 59 1.52 9.28 4.19
C GLU A 59 2.21 10.47 3.52
N ALA A 60 3.53 10.63 3.73
CA ALA A 60 4.35 11.62 3.04
C ALA A 60 4.31 11.48 1.50
N LYS A 61 4.32 10.24 0.98
CA LYS A 61 4.30 9.98 -0.48
C LYS A 61 2.90 10.10 -1.08
N THR A 62 1.85 9.68 -0.36
CA THR A 62 0.45 9.91 -0.74
C THR A 62 0.16 11.40 -0.90
N TYR A 63 0.67 12.23 0.03
CA TYR A 63 0.60 13.68 -0.11
C TYR A 63 1.42 14.23 -1.27
N ALA A 64 2.61 13.70 -1.54
CA ALA A 64 3.39 14.10 -2.70
C ALA A 64 2.65 13.82 -4.03
N ARG A 65 1.83 12.76 -4.11
CA ARG A 65 0.96 12.50 -5.28
C ARG A 65 -0.19 13.50 -5.39
N LEU A 66 -0.87 13.79 -4.28
CA LEU A 66 -1.92 14.81 -4.23
C LEU A 66 -1.41 16.21 -4.63
N GLN A 67 -0.21 16.57 -4.19
CA GLN A 67 0.40 17.88 -4.48
C GLN A 67 0.79 18.04 -5.96
N LYS A 68 1.16 16.95 -6.65
CA LYS A 68 1.50 16.98 -8.08
C LYS A 68 0.31 17.22 -9.01
N GLN A 69 -0.92 16.98 -8.54
CA GLN A 69 -2.14 17.30 -9.29
C GLN A 69 -2.49 18.80 -9.26
N LEU A 70 -1.69 19.63 -8.58
CA LEU A 70 -1.88 21.09 -8.54
C LEU A 70 -0.83 21.79 -9.41
N PRO A 71 -1.19 22.31 -10.60
CA PRO A 71 -0.24 22.81 -11.60
C PRO A 71 0.60 24.02 -11.14
N PHE A 72 0.16 24.74 -10.08
CA PHE A 72 0.84 25.94 -9.59
C PHE A 72 1.58 25.77 -8.24
N ALA A 73 1.34 24.68 -7.51
CA ALA A 73 1.76 24.54 -6.10
C ALA A 73 2.90 23.53 -5.90
N ALA A 74 3.08 22.57 -6.81
CA ALA A 74 3.97 21.42 -6.61
C ALA A 74 5.45 21.77 -6.34
N LYS A 75 6.00 22.84 -6.94
CA LYS A 75 7.41 23.24 -6.74
C LYS A 75 7.64 23.99 -5.41
N ALA A 76 6.79 24.95 -5.09
CA ALA A 76 6.90 25.73 -3.85
C ALA A 76 6.60 24.86 -2.62
N TYR A 77 5.58 24.00 -2.69
CA TYR A 77 5.21 23.12 -1.58
C TYR A 77 6.22 22.00 -1.34
N ARG A 78 6.90 21.45 -2.36
CA ARG A 78 7.93 20.41 -2.14
C ARG A 78 9.16 20.96 -1.41
N SER A 79 9.49 22.22 -1.66
CA SER A 79 10.52 22.95 -0.91
C SER A 79 10.07 23.29 0.51
N LEU A 80 8.79 23.67 0.68
CA LEU A 80 8.23 24.00 1.99
C LEU A 80 7.97 22.76 2.86
N SER A 81 7.48 21.64 2.32
CA SER A 81 7.21 20.40 3.06
C SER A 81 8.48 19.76 3.62
N ASN A 82 9.58 19.82 2.87
CA ASN A 82 10.89 19.38 3.35
C ASN A 82 11.50 20.32 4.40
N THR A 83 11.06 21.59 4.45
CA THR A 83 11.58 22.62 5.36
C THR A 83 10.70 22.78 6.62
N PHE A 84 9.39 22.52 6.51
CA PHE A 84 8.37 22.72 7.55
C PHE A 84 7.77 21.41 8.09
N MET A 85 8.41 20.26 7.85
CA MET A 85 8.21 19.07 8.67
C MET A 85 9.39 18.94 9.64
N PRO A 86 9.43 19.67 10.77
CA PRO A 86 10.39 19.36 11.80
C PRO A 86 10.18 17.90 12.20
N LYS A 87 11.27 17.10 12.20
CA LYS A 87 11.25 15.75 12.77
C LYS A 87 10.65 15.71 14.19
N ALA A 88 10.59 16.86 14.88
CA ALA A 88 10.00 17.03 16.21
C ALA A 88 8.46 16.88 16.25
N ASP A 89 7.68 17.37 15.27
CA ASP A 89 6.21 17.21 15.29
C ASP A 89 5.79 15.78 14.94
N ALA A 90 6.55 15.13 14.06
CA ALA A 90 6.43 13.70 13.82
C ALA A 90 6.68 12.87 15.10
N THR A 91 7.42 13.41 16.08
CA THR A 91 7.77 12.69 17.31
C THR A 91 6.57 12.57 18.27
N ALA A 92 5.67 13.55 18.35
CA ALA A 92 4.44 13.41 19.17
C ALA A 92 3.48 12.37 18.57
N CYS A 93 3.26 12.42 17.25
CA CYS A 93 2.50 11.41 16.52
C CYS A 93 3.16 10.03 16.48
N ARG A 94 4.48 9.95 16.66
CA ARG A 94 5.26 8.70 16.68
C ARG A 94 5.35 8.09 18.08
N LEU A 95 5.38 8.90 19.13
CA LEU A 95 5.55 8.44 20.53
C LEU A 95 4.23 8.30 21.30
N VAL A 96 3.18 9.03 20.94
CA VAL A 96 1.86 8.92 21.58
C VAL A 96 0.98 7.88 20.89
N ASN A 97 1.20 7.63 19.58
CA ASN A 97 0.42 6.68 18.76
C ASN A 97 1.22 5.43 18.35
N THR A 98 2.07 4.91 19.24
CA THR A 98 2.45 3.50 19.13
C THR A 98 1.20 2.65 19.31
N PHE A 99 1.18 1.45 18.71
CA PHE A 99 0.18 0.46 19.07
C PHE A 99 0.07 0.36 20.60
N GLY A 100 -1.13 0.50 21.15
CA GLY A 100 -1.36 0.50 22.59
C GLY A 100 -0.87 -0.79 23.25
N SER A 101 -0.90 -0.84 24.59
CA SER A 101 -0.72 -2.11 25.29
C SER A 101 -1.79 -3.11 24.85
N CYS A 102 -1.44 -4.39 24.78
CA CYS A 102 -2.45 -5.43 24.62
C CYS A 102 -3.46 -5.34 25.77
N THR A 103 -4.73 -5.10 25.45
CA THR A 103 -5.80 -5.00 26.42
C THR A 103 -7.04 -5.66 25.84
N ASN A 104 -7.61 -6.59 26.57
CA ASN A 104 -8.65 -7.52 26.12
C ASN A 104 -8.28 -8.22 24.81
N ASN A 105 -7.02 -8.68 24.70
CA ASN A 105 -6.45 -9.25 23.47
C ASN A 105 -6.55 -8.35 22.24
N GLN A 106 -6.60 -7.05 22.47
CA GLN A 106 -6.73 -6.07 21.43
C GLN A 106 -5.61 -5.05 21.55
N ILE A 107 -5.10 -4.64 20.40
CA ILE A 107 -4.14 -3.57 20.25
C ILE A 107 -4.80 -2.53 19.37
N VAL A 108 -5.12 -1.38 19.94
CA VAL A 108 -5.70 -0.25 19.21
C VAL A 108 -4.62 0.79 19.00
N ARG A 109 -4.46 1.22 17.75
CA ARG A 109 -3.76 2.46 17.42
C ARG A 109 -4.82 3.52 17.16
N ASP A 110 -4.93 4.47 18.06
CA ASP A 110 -5.77 5.65 17.89
C ASP A 110 -4.91 6.80 17.38
N PHE A 111 -5.34 7.48 16.33
CA PHE A 111 -4.60 8.62 15.79
C PHE A 111 -4.86 9.92 16.58
N GLN A 112 -5.98 10.03 17.31
CA GLN A 112 -6.29 11.17 18.19
C GLN A 112 -6.13 12.56 17.54
N SER A 113 -6.49 12.71 16.25
CA SER A 113 -6.30 13.96 15.50
C SER A 113 -4.85 14.46 15.46
N CYS A 114 -3.90 13.54 15.55
CA CYS A 114 -2.47 13.79 15.36
C CYS A 114 -2.21 14.56 14.07
N THR A 115 -1.32 15.56 14.11
CA THR A 115 -0.91 16.30 12.91
C THR A 115 0.56 16.04 12.59
N ILE A 116 0.84 15.57 11.37
CA ILE A 116 2.20 15.36 10.85
C ILE A 116 2.42 16.34 9.69
N GLY A 117 3.29 17.32 9.91
CA GLY A 117 3.42 18.45 8.98
C GLY A 117 2.13 19.25 8.94
N GLN A 118 1.40 19.20 7.82
CA GLN A 118 0.09 19.87 7.68
C GLN A 118 -1.06 18.88 7.45
N ALA A 119 -0.80 17.59 7.64
CA ALA A 119 -1.79 16.53 7.50
C ALA A 119 -2.30 16.11 8.88
N THR A 120 -3.62 16.02 9.03
CA THR A 120 -4.30 15.58 10.26
C THR A 120 -4.77 14.14 10.10
N PHE A 121 -4.50 13.31 11.09
CA PHE A 121 -4.79 11.88 11.14
C PHE A 121 -5.85 11.61 12.19
N GLU A 122 -6.97 11.03 11.79
CA GLU A 122 -8.11 10.75 12.67
C GLU A 122 -8.58 9.31 12.52
N GLY A 123 -9.15 8.74 13.58
CA GLY A 123 -9.66 7.38 13.60
C GLY A 123 -8.67 6.38 14.20
N THR A 124 -8.86 5.10 13.88
CA THR A 124 -8.15 4.00 14.54
C THR A 124 -7.70 2.90 13.59
N VAL A 125 -6.75 2.09 14.04
CA VAL A 125 -6.48 0.76 13.50
C VAL A 125 -6.53 -0.23 14.66
N THR A 126 -7.48 -1.15 14.60
CA THR A 126 -7.65 -2.18 15.63
C THR A 126 -7.04 -3.49 15.16
N ILE A 127 -6.20 -4.10 16.00
CA ILE A 127 -5.72 -5.47 15.85
C ILE A 127 -6.32 -6.29 16.98
N ASP A 128 -7.05 -7.34 16.63
CA ASP A 128 -7.74 -8.22 17.58
C ASP A 128 -7.18 -9.64 17.51
N PHE A 129 -6.80 -10.18 18.65
CA PHE A 129 -6.24 -11.52 18.80
C PHE A 129 -7.32 -12.42 19.38
N ASN A 130 -7.82 -13.35 18.57
CA ASN A 130 -8.79 -14.33 19.00
C ASN A 130 -8.10 -15.68 19.19
N ASP A 131 -7.81 -15.98 20.45
CA ASP A 131 -7.16 -17.17 20.97
C ASP A 131 -8.06 -17.93 21.97
N THR A 132 -9.36 -17.61 21.96
CA THR A 132 -10.41 -18.12 22.87
C THR A 132 -10.31 -17.73 24.35
N ALA A 133 -9.26 -17.03 24.79
CA ALA A 133 -9.05 -16.66 26.18
C ALA A 133 -8.56 -15.22 26.33
N VAL A 134 -9.31 -14.37 27.04
CA VAL A 134 -8.88 -12.98 27.27
C VAL A 134 -7.78 -12.94 28.33
N ASP A 135 -6.52 -12.85 27.90
CA ASP A 135 -5.34 -12.93 28.78
C ASP A 135 -4.37 -11.74 28.65
N ASN A 136 -4.65 -10.80 27.72
CA ASN A 136 -3.84 -9.62 27.43
C ASN A 136 -2.43 -9.94 26.92
N THR A 137 -2.20 -11.13 26.37
CA THR A 137 -0.90 -11.50 25.80
C THR A 137 -0.78 -11.10 24.33
N CYS A 138 -1.90 -10.99 23.62
CA CYS A 138 -1.94 -10.74 22.17
C CYS A 138 -1.02 -11.70 21.41
N ALA A 139 -1.20 -12.99 21.68
CA ALA A 139 -0.43 -14.07 21.09
C ALA A 139 -1.35 -15.11 20.43
N ILE A 140 -0.84 -15.82 19.42
CA ILE A 140 -1.55 -16.93 18.78
C ILE A 140 -0.79 -18.24 18.96
N ALA A 141 -1.20 -19.03 19.96
CA ALA A 141 -0.48 -20.23 20.38
C ALA A 141 -0.96 -21.53 19.71
N SER A 142 -2.17 -21.57 19.17
CA SER A 142 -2.77 -22.80 18.65
C SER A 142 -3.40 -22.60 17.27
N ASP A 143 -3.63 -23.71 16.59
CA ASP A 143 -4.27 -23.73 15.28
C ASP A 143 -5.75 -23.33 15.43
N GLY A 144 -6.27 -22.61 14.43
CA GLY A 144 -7.58 -21.97 14.49
C GLY A 144 -7.60 -20.60 15.18
N HIS A 145 -6.54 -20.22 15.91
CA HIS A 145 -6.43 -18.86 16.45
C HIS A 145 -6.27 -17.84 15.31
N THR A 146 -6.78 -16.63 15.53
CA THR A 146 -6.77 -15.60 14.48
C THR A 146 -6.26 -14.26 14.98
N ILE A 147 -5.65 -13.50 14.07
CA ILE A 147 -5.33 -12.09 14.24
C ILE A 147 -6.12 -11.34 13.19
N THR A 148 -6.98 -10.42 13.59
CA THR A 148 -7.73 -9.58 12.67
C THR A 148 -7.23 -8.15 12.72
N ARG A 149 -7.25 -7.45 11.59
CA ARG A 149 -6.87 -6.05 11.46
C ARG A 149 -8.00 -5.29 10.77
N SER A 150 -8.54 -4.32 11.49
CA SER A 150 -9.66 -3.48 11.08
C SER A 150 -9.23 -2.00 11.10
N PRO A 151 -8.74 -1.45 9.97
CA PRO A 151 -8.49 -0.03 9.85
C PRO A 151 -9.81 0.74 9.71
N ASP A 152 -9.90 1.89 10.35
CA ASP A 152 -10.94 2.91 10.17
C ASP A 152 -10.36 4.27 10.49
N PHE A 153 -9.68 4.88 9.51
CA PHE A 153 -8.99 6.15 9.71
C PHE A 153 -9.03 7.02 8.46
N THR A 154 -8.90 8.32 8.70
CA THR A 154 -8.85 9.35 7.66
C THR A 154 -7.61 10.21 7.85
N ILE A 155 -7.00 10.58 6.74
CA ILE A 155 -5.92 11.55 6.70
C ILE A 155 -6.34 12.75 5.87
N THR A 156 -6.39 13.92 6.48
CA THR A 156 -6.82 15.17 5.87
C THR A 156 -5.61 16.07 5.63
N GLY A 157 -5.35 16.38 4.37
CA GLY A 157 -4.27 17.28 3.97
C GLY A 157 -4.62 18.76 4.09
N PRO A 158 -3.63 19.65 4.00
CA PRO A 158 -3.81 21.10 4.19
C PRO A 158 -4.72 21.78 3.18
N LEU A 159 -4.97 21.13 2.04
CA LEU A 159 -5.80 21.65 0.96
C LEU A 159 -7.18 20.98 0.91
N GLY A 160 -7.58 20.28 1.98
CA GLY A 160 -8.87 19.58 2.09
C GLY A 160 -8.96 18.32 1.23
N GLY A 161 -7.82 17.68 0.93
CA GLY A 161 -7.80 16.34 0.34
C GLY A 161 -7.83 15.30 1.44
N GLU A 162 -8.72 14.32 1.34
CA GLU A 162 -8.91 13.30 2.36
C GLU A 162 -8.56 11.92 1.79
N TYR A 163 -7.79 11.18 2.56
CA TYR A 163 -7.48 9.79 2.28
C TYR A 163 -8.06 8.93 3.41
N ALA A 164 -9.12 8.19 3.13
CA ALA A 164 -9.80 7.34 4.08
C ALA A 164 -9.48 5.87 3.83
N VAL A 165 -9.31 5.09 4.90
CA VAL A 165 -9.16 3.64 4.88
C VAL A 165 -10.13 3.03 5.87
N SER A 166 -11.00 2.16 5.39
CA SER A 166 -12.01 1.51 6.23
C SER A 166 -12.20 0.05 5.84
N LYS A 167 -12.65 -0.79 6.79
CA LYS A 167 -13.17 -2.11 6.43
C LYS A 167 -14.55 -1.99 5.80
N THR A 168 -14.83 -2.84 4.83
CA THR A 168 -16.16 -2.98 4.21
C THR A 168 -16.81 -4.31 4.51
N GLY A 169 -16.01 -5.32 4.86
CA GLY A 169 -16.48 -6.61 5.32
C GLY A 169 -16.76 -6.65 6.82
N SER A 170 -17.00 -7.86 7.32
CA SER A 170 -17.23 -8.12 8.75
C SER A 170 -15.96 -8.01 9.59
N VAL A 171 -14.85 -8.52 9.06
CA VAL A 171 -13.59 -8.72 9.80
C VAL A 171 -12.51 -7.73 9.38
N GLY A 172 -12.42 -7.40 8.09
CA GLY A 172 -11.27 -6.73 7.48
C GLY A 172 -10.22 -7.74 7.04
N GLN A 173 -8.98 -7.55 7.48
CA GLN A 173 -7.86 -8.46 7.19
C GLN A 173 -7.74 -9.48 8.33
N ARG A 174 -7.44 -10.74 8.03
CA ARG A 174 -7.31 -11.81 9.03
C ARG A 174 -6.19 -12.78 8.67
N LEU A 175 -5.32 -13.03 9.63
CA LEU A 175 -4.41 -14.18 9.65
C LEU A 175 -5.04 -15.27 10.52
N THR A 176 -5.16 -16.48 9.99
CA THR A 176 -5.61 -17.66 10.73
C THR A 176 -4.46 -18.65 10.81
N ARG A 177 -4.07 -19.08 12.01
CA ARG A 177 -3.03 -20.11 12.15
C ARG A 177 -3.58 -21.47 11.75
N THR A 178 -2.94 -22.14 10.80
CA THR A 178 -3.34 -23.47 10.32
C THR A 178 -2.42 -24.57 10.83
N SER A 179 -1.16 -24.25 11.11
CA SER A 179 -0.22 -25.08 11.86
C SER A 179 0.90 -24.19 12.44
N ALA A 180 1.85 -24.77 13.19
CA ALA A 180 2.97 -24.00 13.73
C ALA A 180 3.78 -23.32 12.62
N GLY A 181 3.78 -21.98 12.60
CA GLY A 181 4.47 -21.18 11.58
C GLY A 181 3.83 -21.17 10.20
N VAL A 182 2.57 -21.60 10.09
CA VAL A 182 1.78 -21.54 8.85
C VAL A 182 0.44 -20.87 9.14
N PHE A 183 0.10 -19.91 8.29
CA PHE A 183 -1.09 -19.08 8.42
C PHE A 183 -1.78 -18.91 7.07
N ASP A 184 -3.10 -18.74 7.10
CA ASP A 184 -3.89 -18.29 5.97
C ASP A 184 -4.20 -16.80 6.15
N PHE A 185 -3.83 -16.00 5.15
CA PHE A 185 -4.26 -14.61 5.04
C PHE A 185 -5.56 -14.52 4.23
N THR A 186 -6.56 -13.90 4.85
CA THR A 186 -7.85 -13.58 4.23
C THR A 186 -8.16 -12.09 4.41
N ASN A 187 -8.89 -11.51 3.47
CA ASN A 187 -9.34 -10.13 3.50
C ASN A 187 -10.78 -10.08 2.97
N ASP A 188 -11.75 -9.74 3.81
CA ASP A 188 -13.16 -9.66 3.40
C ASP A 188 -13.58 -8.25 2.95
N GLY A 189 -12.64 -7.31 2.91
CA GLY A 189 -12.87 -5.99 2.35
C GLY A 189 -12.16 -4.89 3.12
N ILE A 190 -11.15 -4.29 2.51
CA ILE A 190 -10.59 -2.98 2.90
C ILE A 190 -10.77 -2.01 1.75
N ARG A 191 -11.48 -0.90 1.99
CA ARG A 191 -11.68 0.18 1.04
C ARG A 191 -10.76 1.35 1.34
N ARG A 192 -10.25 1.97 0.29
CA ARG A 192 -9.39 3.15 0.34
C ARG A 192 -9.94 4.18 -0.62
N THR A 193 -10.25 5.36 -0.10
CA THR A 193 -10.85 6.42 -0.89
C THR A 193 -10.00 7.68 -0.77
N LEU A 194 -9.72 8.30 -1.91
CA LEU A 194 -9.06 9.59 -2.00
C LEU A 194 -10.06 10.61 -2.55
N THR A 195 -10.42 11.60 -1.76
CA THR A 195 -11.27 12.71 -2.17
C THR A 195 -10.47 14.00 -2.20
N PHE A 196 -10.78 14.89 -3.14
CA PHE A 196 -10.21 16.22 -3.18
C PHE A 196 -11.20 17.19 -3.81
N ARG A 197 -11.53 18.28 -3.09
CA ARG A 197 -12.56 19.26 -3.50
C ARG A 197 -13.89 18.58 -3.84
N SER A 198 -14.34 17.70 -2.94
CA SER A 198 -15.59 16.92 -3.06
C SER A 198 -15.66 15.96 -4.26
N ALA A 199 -14.56 15.76 -4.98
CA ALA A 199 -14.46 14.78 -6.06
C ALA A 199 -13.61 13.58 -5.62
N THR A 200 -14.13 12.37 -5.80
CA THR A 200 -13.37 11.14 -5.60
C THR A 200 -12.36 10.96 -6.73
N ARG A 201 -11.08 10.83 -6.38
CA ARG A 201 -9.95 10.67 -7.30
C ARG A 201 -9.45 9.24 -7.37
N ALA A 202 -9.58 8.50 -6.28
CA ALA A 202 -9.29 7.08 -6.22
C ALA A 202 -10.26 6.41 -5.26
N ASP A 203 -10.69 5.21 -5.60
CA ASP A 203 -11.57 4.42 -4.75
C ASP A 203 -11.32 2.94 -5.03
N PHE A 204 -10.62 2.27 -4.12
CA PHE A 204 -10.20 0.89 -4.30
C PHE A 204 -10.67 0.02 -3.16
N THR A 205 -11.18 -1.17 -3.47
CA THR A 205 -11.49 -2.21 -2.48
C THR A 205 -10.59 -3.42 -2.71
N THR A 206 -10.01 -3.94 -1.64
CA THR A 206 -9.22 -5.18 -1.65
C THR A 206 -9.95 -6.30 -0.94
N VAL A 207 -10.03 -7.49 -1.56
CA VAL A 207 -10.65 -8.71 -1.02
C VAL A 207 -9.82 -9.92 -1.44
N THR A 208 -9.64 -10.93 -0.60
CA THR A 208 -9.07 -12.22 -1.04
C THR A 208 -10.16 -13.08 -1.66
N THR A 209 -9.95 -13.57 -2.88
CA THR A 209 -10.85 -14.55 -3.52
C THR A 209 -10.46 -15.99 -3.22
N SER A 210 -9.20 -16.21 -2.83
CA SER A 210 -8.70 -17.43 -2.22
C SER A 210 -7.66 -17.07 -1.15
N ALA A 211 -7.59 -17.87 -0.08
CA ALA A 211 -6.66 -17.62 1.03
C ALA A 211 -5.21 -17.63 0.53
N ILE A 212 -4.43 -16.66 0.98
CA ILE A 212 -3.02 -16.53 0.65
C ILE A 212 -2.22 -17.20 1.77
N GLY A 213 -1.35 -18.15 1.42
CA GLY A 213 -0.50 -18.82 2.39
C GLY A 213 0.58 -17.89 2.91
N VAL A 214 0.78 -17.90 4.23
CA VAL A 214 1.86 -17.17 4.91
C VAL A 214 2.62 -18.15 5.78
N THR A 215 3.92 -18.27 5.59
CA THR A 215 4.81 -19.10 6.41
C THR A 215 5.83 -18.25 7.13
N GLY A 216 6.31 -18.73 8.29
CA GLY A 216 7.28 -18.05 9.13
C GLY A 216 6.64 -17.28 10.29
N ASN A 217 7.23 -17.41 11.48
CA ASN A 217 6.73 -16.80 12.72
C ASN A 217 7.19 -15.35 12.93
N ASN A 218 8.26 -14.95 12.25
CA ASN A 218 8.88 -13.64 12.39
C ASN A 218 8.92 -12.96 11.03
N ARG A 219 9.14 -11.65 11.03
CA ARG A 219 9.36 -10.87 9.80
C ARG A 219 10.48 -11.48 8.93
N SER A 220 11.63 -11.78 9.53
CA SER A 220 12.74 -12.42 8.81
C SER A 220 12.35 -13.82 8.33
N GLY A 221 12.42 -14.04 7.01
CA GLY A 221 12.09 -15.33 6.42
C GLY A 221 10.59 -15.63 6.37
N ARG A 222 9.73 -14.63 6.64
CA ARG A 222 8.30 -14.75 6.31
C ARG A 222 8.15 -14.86 4.80
N VAL A 223 7.32 -15.79 4.35
CA VAL A 223 7.01 -15.97 2.93
C VAL A 223 5.51 -15.94 2.73
N MET A 224 5.06 -15.17 1.74
CA MET A 224 3.69 -15.16 1.25
C MET A 224 3.64 -15.79 -0.14
N ASP A 225 2.75 -16.78 -0.32
CA ASP A 225 2.71 -17.60 -1.53
C ASP A 225 1.30 -18.14 -1.80
N GLY A 226 0.94 -18.23 -3.09
CA GLY A 226 -0.36 -18.76 -3.53
C GLY A 226 -1.55 -17.85 -3.18
N GLY A 227 -2.76 -18.38 -3.37
CA GLY A 227 -3.98 -17.61 -3.17
C GLY A 227 -4.16 -16.44 -4.16
N THR A 228 -5.11 -15.56 -3.87
CA THR A 228 -5.44 -14.43 -4.74
C THR A 228 -6.02 -13.25 -3.96
N LEU A 229 -5.43 -12.08 -4.17
CA LEU A 229 -5.94 -10.79 -3.74
C LEU A 229 -6.60 -10.09 -4.94
N ARG A 230 -7.90 -9.83 -4.87
CA ARG A 230 -8.62 -8.98 -5.82
C ARG A 230 -8.57 -7.53 -5.38
N VAL A 231 -8.21 -6.65 -6.31
CA VAL A 231 -8.35 -5.21 -6.22
C VAL A 231 -9.47 -4.78 -7.16
N THR A 232 -10.48 -4.09 -6.64
CA THR A 232 -11.55 -3.47 -7.42
C THR A 232 -11.36 -1.96 -7.42
N ASN A 233 -11.32 -1.34 -8.59
CA ASN A 233 -11.48 0.10 -8.74
C ASN A 233 -12.97 0.43 -8.76
N ASN A 234 -13.48 1.00 -7.67
CA ASN A 234 -14.90 1.29 -7.50
C ASN A 234 -15.38 2.46 -8.39
N LEU A 235 -14.48 3.23 -9.00
CA LEU A 235 -14.84 4.32 -9.91
C LEU A 235 -15.29 3.82 -11.29
N ASN A 236 -14.75 2.70 -11.75
CA ASN A 236 -15.02 2.13 -13.07
C ASN A 236 -15.36 0.63 -13.07
N SER A 237 -15.44 0.03 -11.89
CA SER A 237 -15.70 -1.40 -11.66
C SER A 237 -14.65 -2.36 -12.23
N ALA A 238 -13.48 -1.87 -12.67
CA ALA A 238 -12.41 -2.73 -13.13
C ALA A 238 -11.82 -3.53 -11.95
N THR A 239 -11.50 -4.80 -12.19
CA THR A 239 -10.87 -5.66 -11.18
C THR A 239 -9.56 -6.22 -11.67
N CYS A 240 -8.57 -6.32 -10.79
CA CYS A 240 -7.37 -7.12 -11.04
C CYS A 240 -7.13 -8.08 -9.89
N ASP A 241 -6.82 -9.31 -10.24
CA ASP A 241 -6.45 -10.39 -9.33
C ASP A 241 -4.93 -10.49 -9.28
N TYR A 242 -4.40 -10.53 -8.06
CA TYR A 242 -2.98 -10.59 -7.78
C TYR A 242 -2.66 -11.87 -7.01
N SER A 243 -1.74 -12.67 -7.51
CA SER A 243 -1.29 -13.90 -6.87
C SER A 243 0.19 -13.81 -6.50
N PRO A 244 0.55 -13.84 -5.20
CA PRO A 244 1.93 -13.77 -4.76
C PRO A 244 2.66 -15.08 -5.07
N SER A 245 3.96 -14.94 -5.39
CA SER A 245 4.89 -16.04 -5.53
C SER A 245 6.18 -15.74 -4.76
N SER A 246 6.45 -16.55 -3.73
CA SER A 246 7.66 -16.45 -2.90
C SER A 246 7.97 -15.02 -2.39
N VAL A 247 6.94 -14.27 -2.02
CA VAL A 247 7.05 -12.89 -1.53
C VAL A 247 7.66 -12.93 -0.14
N THR A 248 8.90 -12.46 0.01
CA THR A 248 9.73 -12.74 1.20
C THR A 248 10.14 -11.47 1.93
N TRP A 249 10.04 -11.48 3.25
CA TRP A 249 10.47 -10.40 4.14
C TRP A 249 11.85 -10.69 4.76
N ASP A 250 12.57 -9.62 5.08
CA ASP A 250 13.76 -9.64 5.92
C ASP A 250 13.55 -8.80 7.20
N THR A 251 14.58 -8.65 8.03
CA THR A 251 14.49 -7.81 9.23
C THR A 251 14.50 -6.30 8.95
N THR A 252 14.84 -5.87 7.74
CA THR A 252 15.16 -4.48 7.44
C THR A 252 14.01 -3.71 6.83
N CYS A 253 12.93 -4.38 6.42
CA CYS A 253 11.80 -3.74 5.76
C CYS A 253 10.45 -4.21 6.31
N ASN A 254 9.50 -3.29 6.49
CA ASN A 254 8.11 -3.63 6.84
C ASN A 254 7.30 -4.25 5.67
N CYS A 255 7.88 -4.32 4.48
CA CYS A 255 7.36 -5.00 3.31
C CYS A 255 8.32 -6.11 2.87
N ALA A 256 7.85 -6.97 1.97
CA ALA A 256 8.73 -7.92 1.34
C ALA A 256 9.82 -7.21 0.52
N ILE A 257 11.00 -7.83 0.48
CA ILE A 257 12.18 -7.35 -0.23
C ILE A 257 12.44 -8.12 -1.53
N SER A 258 11.75 -9.24 -1.74
CA SER A 258 11.87 -10.10 -2.93
C SER A 258 10.59 -10.89 -3.19
N GLY A 259 10.56 -11.57 -4.34
CA GLY A 259 9.40 -12.33 -4.82
C GLY A 259 8.62 -11.56 -5.88
N SER A 260 7.44 -12.07 -6.24
CA SER A 260 6.62 -11.44 -7.27
C SER A 260 5.13 -11.59 -7.03
N TRP A 261 4.34 -10.79 -7.74
CA TRP A 261 2.90 -10.91 -7.84
C TRP A 261 2.52 -11.02 -9.30
N ALA A 262 1.90 -12.13 -9.70
CA ALA A 262 1.25 -12.24 -11.00
C ALA A 262 -0.04 -11.42 -10.96
N LEU A 263 -0.36 -10.69 -12.03
CA LEU A 263 -1.59 -9.91 -12.15
C LEU A 263 -2.43 -10.34 -13.35
N SER A 264 -3.75 -10.36 -13.17
CA SER A 264 -4.73 -10.59 -14.22
C SER A 264 -5.94 -9.70 -14.03
N CYS A 265 -6.26 -8.87 -15.02
CA CYS A 265 -7.30 -7.84 -14.95
C CYS A 265 -8.54 -8.20 -15.77
N SER A 266 -9.67 -7.56 -15.45
CA SER A 266 -10.98 -7.78 -16.09
C SER A 266 -11.01 -7.37 -17.57
N ASP A 267 -10.06 -6.55 -18.01
CA ASP A 267 -9.84 -6.14 -19.39
C ASP A 267 -8.90 -7.09 -20.16
N SER A 268 -8.58 -8.26 -19.60
CA SER A 268 -7.61 -9.24 -20.11
C SER A 268 -6.15 -8.80 -20.03
N THR A 269 -5.84 -7.65 -19.41
CA THR A 269 -4.47 -7.24 -19.14
C THR A 269 -3.83 -8.22 -18.15
N THR A 270 -2.64 -8.71 -18.47
CA THR A 270 -1.85 -9.59 -17.60
C THR A 270 -0.43 -9.06 -17.45
N GLY A 271 0.21 -9.43 -16.36
CA GLY A 271 1.54 -8.92 -16.05
C GLY A 271 2.13 -9.51 -14.79
N THR A 272 3.22 -8.91 -14.34
CA THR A 272 3.90 -9.31 -13.11
C THR A 272 4.50 -8.09 -12.42
N TYR A 273 4.35 -8.01 -11.11
CA TYR A 273 5.09 -7.08 -10.27
C TYR A 273 6.21 -7.83 -9.57
N ALA A 274 7.46 -7.59 -9.96
CA ALA A 274 8.65 -8.17 -9.33
C ALA A 274 9.20 -7.23 -8.26
N ILE A 275 9.34 -7.73 -7.04
CA ILE A 275 9.88 -6.96 -5.91
C ILE A 275 11.41 -6.97 -6.02
N THR A 276 12.01 -5.79 -6.04
CA THR A 276 13.47 -5.61 -6.20
C THR A 276 14.15 -5.07 -4.94
N GLY A 277 13.37 -4.68 -3.94
CA GLY A 277 13.87 -4.20 -2.65
C GLY A 277 12.76 -3.65 -1.78
N CYS A 278 13.14 -3.01 -0.67
CA CYS A 278 12.18 -2.46 0.28
C CYS A 278 11.34 -1.34 -0.35
N GLY A 279 10.12 -1.68 -0.74
CA GLY A 279 9.21 -0.74 -1.38
C GLY A 279 9.53 -0.39 -2.82
N THR A 280 10.39 -1.16 -3.48
CA THR A 280 10.74 -0.95 -4.88
C THR A 280 10.47 -2.23 -5.66
N GLY A 281 9.99 -2.07 -6.88
CA GLY A 281 9.81 -3.19 -7.79
C GLY A 281 9.65 -2.74 -9.23
N THR A 282 9.50 -3.72 -10.11
CA THR A 282 9.27 -3.53 -11.53
C THR A 282 7.92 -4.13 -11.88
N LEU A 283 7.01 -3.32 -12.41
CA LEU A 283 5.77 -3.79 -12.99
C LEU A 283 5.99 -4.04 -14.48
N THR A 284 5.69 -5.24 -14.94
CA THR A 284 5.75 -5.62 -16.36
C THR A 284 4.36 -5.97 -16.84
N ILE A 285 3.89 -5.31 -17.90
CA ILE A 285 2.62 -5.58 -18.59
C ILE A 285 2.92 -5.76 -20.08
N GLY A 286 2.69 -6.97 -20.61
CA GLY A 286 3.12 -7.31 -21.96
C GLY A 286 4.64 -7.16 -22.12
N SER A 287 5.08 -6.30 -23.06
CA SER A 287 6.49 -5.96 -23.28
C SER A 287 6.97 -4.75 -22.47
N ASP A 288 6.06 -4.01 -21.86
CA ASP A 288 6.38 -2.75 -21.20
C ASP A 288 6.73 -3.01 -19.73
N SER A 289 7.74 -2.31 -19.23
CA SER A 289 8.15 -2.37 -17.83
C SER A 289 8.33 -0.99 -17.25
N GLU A 290 7.82 -0.78 -16.03
CA GLU A 290 7.96 0.45 -15.27
C GLU A 290 8.46 0.18 -13.86
N SER A 291 9.29 1.07 -13.34
CA SER A 291 9.74 1.01 -11.94
C SER A 291 8.66 1.60 -11.04
N VAL A 292 8.20 0.82 -10.08
CA VAL A 292 7.17 1.22 -9.12
C VAL A 292 7.77 1.32 -7.73
N THR A 293 7.42 2.40 -7.03
CA THR A 293 7.72 2.57 -5.60
C THR A 293 6.44 2.43 -4.79
N LEU A 294 6.43 1.49 -3.84
CA LEU A 294 5.35 1.30 -2.88
C LEU A 294 5.52 2.27 -1.71
N ASP A 295 4.45 2.99 -1.40
CA ASP A 295 4.54 4.09 -0.45
C ASP A 295 4.57 3.60 1.00
N GLN A 296 3.87 2.50 1.28
CA GLN A 296 3.83 1.87 2.61
C GLN A 296 5.15 1.29 3.08
N CYS A 297 6.06 1.05 2.14
CA CYS A 297 7.24 0.26 2.40
C CYS A 297 8.42 1.17 2.75
N THR A 298 9.06 0.86 3.87
CA THR A 298 10.13 1.64 4.47
C THR A 298 11.12 0.75 5.18
N THR A 299 12.38 1.16 5.13
CA THR A 299 13.45 0.52 5.88
C THR A 299 13.34 0.86 7.35
N LEU A 300 13.60 -0.12 8.21
CA LEU A 300 13.47 -0.05 9.66
C LEU A 300 14.76 0.42 10.35
#